data_AF-A0A817GU40-F1
#
_entry.id   AF-A0A817GU40-F1
#
_cell.length_a   1.000
_cell.length_b   1.000
_cell.length_c   1.000
_cell.angle_alpha   90.00
_cell.angle_beta   90.00
_cell.angle_gamma   90.00
#
_symmetry.space_group_name_H-M   'P 1'
#
loop_
_entity.id
_entity.type
_entity.pdbx_description
1 polymer ?
#
loop_
_entity_poly.entity_id
_entity_poly.type
_entity_poly.pdbx_seq_one_letter_code
_entity_poly.pdbx_strand_id
1 'polypeptide(L)'
;MDNNNDKEYKVVLKWNKLELIFNLQSTQTSSELKSLIYEQTHILPDQQKLMGLKLKTPGTLTNTTTVDELNLSTKIMLMGTPEESIIELNS
;
A
#
# COMPACT_ATOMS: atom_id res chain seq x y z
N MET A 1 -9.78 -18.48 -23.19
CA MET A 1 -8.46 -19.10 -22.96
C MET A 1 -7.97 -18.52 -21.64
N ASP A 2 -8.56 -19.00 -20.55
CA ASP A 2 -8.62 -18.27 -19.29
C ASP A 2 -7.68 -18.96 -18.30
N ASN A 3 -6.38 -18.77 -18.50
CA ASN A 3 -5.39 -19.15 -17.51
C ASN A 3 -5.27 -18.03 -16.47
N ASN A 4 -6.34 -17.82 -15.70
CA ASN A 4 -6.35 -16.95 -14.54
C ASN A 4 -5.56 -17.61 -13.42
N ASN A 5 -4.24 -17.47 -13.48
CA ASN A 5 -3.35 -17.68 -12.36
C ASN A 5 -3.22 -16.36 -11.58
N ASP A 6 -4.35 -15.74 -11.24
CA ASP A 6 -4.33 -14.52 -10.42
C ASP A 6 -3.98 -14.95 -8.99
N LYS A 7 -2.73 -14.72 -8.64
CA LYS A 7 -2.23 -15.01 -7.30
C LYS A 7 -2.64 -13.84 -6.41
N GLU A 8 -3.51 -14.13 -5.46
CA GLU A 8 -3.91 -13.15 -4.46
C GLU A 8 -2.86 -13.04 -3.35
N TYR A 9 -2.56 -11.80 -2.99
CA TYR A 9 -1.58 -11.44 -1.99
C TYR A 9 -2.25 -10.66 -0.86
N LYS A 10 -2.01 -11.09 0.38
CA LYS A 10 -2.49 -10.39 1.57
C LYS A 10 -1.42 -9.41 2.06
N VAL A 11 -1.74 -8.13 2.01
CA VAL A 11 -0.90 -7.05 2.54
C VAL A 11 -1.43 -6.60 3.89
N VAL A 12 -0.58 -6.65 4.92
CA VAL A 12 -0.90 -6.13 6.25
C VAL A 12 -0.18 -4.80 6.46
N LEU A 13 -0.96 -3.73 6.58
CA LEU A 13 -0.50 -2.37 6.80
C LEU A 13 -0.86 -1.91 8.20
N LYS A 14 0.15 -1.54 8.99
CA LYS A 14 -0.02 -0.91 10.29
C LYS A 14 -0.05 0.60 10.16
N TRP A 15 -1.11 1.23 10.64
CA TRP A 15 -1.22 2.67 10.72
C TRP A 15 -1.69 3.07 12.12
N ASN A 16 -0.88 3.84 12.86
CA ASN A 16 -1.12 4.15 14.27
C ASN A 16 -1.37 2.88 15.11
N LYS A 17 -2.57 2.73 15.67
CA LYS A 17 -3.02 1.56 16.46
C LYS A 17 -3.93 0.63 15.66
N LEU A 18 -4.09 0.87 14.36
CA LEU A 18 -4.95 0.12 13.46
C LEU A 18 -4.11 -0.80 12.54
N GLU A 19 -4.67 -1.95 12.22
CA GLU A 19 -4.15 -2.88 11.22
C GLU A 19 -5.15 -2.95 10.06
N LEU A 20 -4.73 -2.47 8.90
CA LEU A 20 -5.47 -2.54 7.64
C LEU A 20 -4.97 -3.74 6.83
N ILE A 21 -5.89 -4.46 6.22
CA ILE A 21 -5.61 -5.65 5.45
C ILE A 21 -6.14 -5.43 4.03
N PHE A 22 -5.27 -5.53 3.05
CA PHE A 22 -5.62 -5.42 1.63
C PHE A 22 -5.37 -6.76 0.95
N ASN A 23 -6.36 -7.25 0.20
CA ASN A 23 -6.20 -8.41 -0.66
C ASN A 23 -5.98 -7.92 -2.07
N LEU A 24 -4.79 -8.17 -2.62
CA LEU A 24 -4.39 -7.66 -3.91
C LEU A 24 -4.09 -8.80 -4.88
N GLN A 25 -4.63 -8.70 -6.08
CA GLN A 25 -4.22 -9.48 -7.23
C GLN A 25 -2.76 -9.24 -7.60
N SER A 26 -2.08 -10.26 -8.15
CA SER A 26 -0.66 -10.20 -8.51
C SER A 26 -0.36 -9.15 -9.59
N THR A 27 -1.35 -8.87 -10.43
CA THR A 27 -1.30 -7.92 -11.54
C THR A 27 -1.48 -6.47 -11.13
N GLN A 28 -2.00 -6.23 -9.92
CA GLN A 28 -2.15 -4.87 -9.40
C GLN A 28 -0.77 -4.25 -9.12
N THR A 29 -0.71 -2.93 -9.16
CA THR A 29 0.53 -2.18 -8.99
C THR A 29 0.63 -1.54 -7.62
N SER A 30 1.82 -1.07 -7.27
CA SER A 30 2.04 -0.30 -6.05
C SER A 30 1.22 1.01 -6.05
N SER A 31 0.91 1.58 -7.22
CA SER A 31 0.02 2.73 -7.35
C SER A 31 -1.40 2.40 -6.90
N GLU A 32 -1.93 1.24 -7.30
CA GLU A 32 -3.26 0.77 -6.89
C GLU A 32 -3.30 0.53 -5.36
N LEU A 33 -2.26 -0.07 -4.78
CA LEU A 33 -2.14 -0.22 -3.33
C LEU A 33 -2.21 1.15 -2.62
N LYS A 34 -1.51 2.16 -3.12
CA LYS A 34 -1.56 3.52 -2.54
C LYS A 34 -2.94 4.15 -2.67
N SER A 35 -3.66 3.91 -3.76
CA SER A 35 -5.04 4.36 -3.94
C SER A 35 -5.96 3.73 -2.89
N LEU A 36 -5.86 2.41 -2.69
CA LEU A 36 -6.65 1.70 -1.67
C LEU A 36 -6.33 2.17 -0.26
N ILE A 37 -5.07 2.50 0.03
CA ILE A 37 -4.68 3.09 1.31
C ILE A 37 -5.34 4.46 1.48
N TYR A 38 -5.35 5.28 0.43
CA TYR A 38 -6.00 6.59 0.46
C TYR A 38 -7.49 6.47 0.78
N GLU A 39 -8.21 5.54 0.15
CA GLU A 39 -9.64 5.32 0.43
C GLU A 39 -9.92 4.92 1.89
N GLN A 40 -8.97 4.25 2.55
CA GLN A 40 -9.13 3.79 3.94
C GLN A 40 -8.59 4.77 4.99
N THR A 41 -7.58 5.57 4.65
CA THR A 41 -6.89 6.43 5.62
C THR A 41 -6.99 7.92 5.31
N HIS A 42 -7.49 8.30 4.14
CA HIS A 42 -7.48 9.67 3.61
C HIS A 42 -6.07 10.30 3.62
N ILE A 43 -5.01 9.50 3.50
CA ILE A 43 -3.63 9.99 3.40
C ILE A 43 -3.27 9.99 1.92
N LEU A 44 -2.99 11.17 1.36
CA LEU A 44 -2.63 11.30 -0.06
C LEU A 44 -1.48 10.36 -0.45
N PRO A 45 -1.50 9.71 -1.62
CA PRO A 45 -0.46 8.78 -2.08
C PRO A 45 0.99 9.29 -1.98
N ASP A 46 1.18 10.60 -2.11
CA ASP A 46 2.47 11.28 -1.99
C ASP A 46 2.92 11.45 -0.53
N GLN A 47 1.97 11.56 0.40
CA GLN A 47 2.19 11.67 1.85
C GLN A 47 2.26 10.31 2.56
N GLN A 48 2.00 9.21 1.83
CA GLN A 48 2.08 7.84 2.35
C GLN A 48 3.54 7.34 2.39
N LYS A 49 4.15 7.34 3.57
CA LYS A 49 5.46 6.70 3.80
C LYS A 49 5.25 5.24 4.20
N LEU A 50 5.39 4.35 3.21
CA LEU A 50 5.31 2.89 3.39
C LEU A 50 6.67 2.33 3.83
N MET A 51 6.84 2.13 5.13
CA MET A 51 8.04 1.57 5.72
C MET A 51 7.98 0.04 5.73
N GLY A 52 9.07 -0.61 5.32
CA GLY A 52 9.16 -2.07 5.27
C GLY A 52 8.66 -2.69 3.95
N LEU A 53 8.11 -1.89 3.02
CA LEU A 53 7.82 -2.35 1.68
C LEU A 53 9.11 -2.36 0.83
N LYS A 54 9.46 -3.52 0.30
CA LYS A 54 10.65 -3.73 -0.54
C LYS A 54 10.30 -4.65 -1.71
N LEU A 55 11.13 -4.63 -2.74
CA LEU A 55 11.07 -5.64 -3.81
C LEU A 55 11.62 -6.99 -3.33
N LYS A 56 11.15 -8.09 -3.94
CA LYS A 56 11.73 -9.44 -3.75
C LYS A 56 13.14 -9.53 -4.35
N THR A 57 13.40 -8.77 -5.41
CA THR A 57 14.67 -8.70 -6.12
C THR A 57 15.31 -7.31 -5.95
N PRO A 58 16.65 -7.17 -6.11
CA PRO A 58 17.29 -5.86 -6.04
C PRO A 58 16.78 -4.95 -7.17
N GLY A 59 16.34 -3.74 -6.81
CA GLY A 59 15.80 -2.77 -7.76
C GLY A 59 15.16 -1.57 -7.07
N THR A 60 14.58 -0.68 -7.87
CA THR A 60 13.85 0.51 -7.39
C THR A 60 12.36 0.24 -7.44
N LEU A 61 11.68 0.42 -6.32
CA LEU A 61 10.22 0.38 -6.27
C LEU A 61 9.65 1.59 -7.01
N THR A 62 8.83 1.34 -8.02
CA THR A 62 8.14 2.37 -8.81
C THR A 62 6.64 2.21 -8.68
N ASN A 63 5.87 3.20 -9.15
CA ASN A 63 4.41 3.14 -9.20
C ASN A 63 3.87 2.00 -10.09
N THR A 64 4.68 1.49 -11.02
CA THR A 64 4.32 0.39 -11.93
C THR A 64 4.76 -0.98 -11.42
N THR A 65 5.53 -1.04 -10.32
CA THR A 65 5.91 -2.29 -9.67
C THR A 65 4.65 -3.07 -9.32
N THR A 66 4.59 -4.33 -9.75
CA THR A 66 3.44 -5.20 -9.47
C THR A 66 3.51 -5.78 -8.06
N VAL A 67 2.38 -6.18 -7.52
CA VAL A 67 2.31 -6.79 -6.19
C VAL A 67 3.11 -8.10 -6.12
N ASP A 68 3.19 -8.84 -7.23
CA ASP A 68 4.01 -10.04 -7.32
C ASP A 68 5.51 -9.76 -7.07
N GLU A 69 5.99 -8.56 -7.40
CA GLU A 69 7.38 -8.18 -7.20
C GLU A 69 7.67 -7.67 -5.78
N LEU A 70 6.64 -7.43 -4.97
CA LEU A 70 6.76 -6.92 -3.61
C LEU A 70 7.05 -8.03 -2.60
N ASN A 71 7.98 -7.77 -1.69
CA ASN A 71 8.22 -8.64 -0.54
C ASN A 71 7.20 -8.33 0.56
N LEU A 72 6.12 -9.12 0.58
CA LEU A 72 5.02 -9.01 1.53
C LEU A 72 5.20 -9.87 2.79
N SER A 73 6.38 -10.44 2.99
CA SER A 73 6.69 -11.24 4.19
C SER A 73 6.80 -10.37 5.45
N THR A 74 6.94 -9.06 5.28
CA THR A 74 7.07 -8.08 6.36
C THR A 74 5.80 -7.26 6.53
N LYS A 75 5.45 -6.96 7.79
CA LYS A 75 4.40 -5.98 8.07
C LYS A 75 4.84 -4.61 7.57
N ILE A 76 4.00 -3.98 6.75
CA ILE A 76 4.24 -2.62 6.26
C ILE A 76 3.75 -1.66 7.34
N MET A 77 4.50 -0.59 7.61
CA MET A 77 4.05 0.50 8.47
C MET A 77 3.78 1.74 7.63
N LEU A 78 2.60 2.32 7.76
CA LEU A 78 2.23 3.58 7.14
C LEU A 78 2.52 4.72 8.12
N MET A 79 3.25 5.72 7.64
CA MET A 79 3.29 7.05 8.24
C MET A 79 2.77 8.07 7.24
N GLY A 80 1.89 8.96 7.70
CA GLY A 80 1.33 10.03 6.89
C GLY A 80 0.25 10.76 7.66
N THR A 81 -0.05 11.98 7.23
CA THR A 81 -1.09 12.81 7.84
C THR A 81 -2.35 12.70 7.00
N PRO A 82 -3.50 12.29 7.58
CA PRO A 82 -4.76 12.25 6.85
C PRO A 82 -5.22 13.68 6.54
N GLU A 83 -5.85 13.87 5.37
CA GLU A 83 -6.33 15.18 4.94
C GLU A 83 -7.30 15.81 5.94
N GLU A 84 -8.15 15.00 6.59
CA GLU A 84 -9.12 15.49 7.57
C GLU A 84 -8.45 16.09 8.82
N SER A 85 -7.29 15.60 9.25
CA SER A 85 -6.55 16.20 10.37
C SER A 85 -5.95 17.57 10.05
N ILE A 86 -5.86 17.95 8.76
CA ILE A 86 -5.38 19.28 8.36
C ILE A 86 -6.49 20.33 8.52
N ILE A 87 -7.76 19.92 8.46
CA ILE A 87 -8.92 20.82 8.58
C ILE A 87 -9.08 21.31 10.03
N GLU A 88 -8.67 20.52 11.02
CA GLU A 88 -8.86 20.84 12.45
C GLU A 88 -7.84 21.85 13.00
N LEU A 89 -6.81 22.23 12.24
CA LEU A 89 -5.77 23.18 12.70
C LEU A 89 -6.05 24.65 12.32
N ASN A 90 -7.22 24.97 11.76
CA ASN A 90 -7.59 26.33 11.36
C ASN A 90 -9.02 26.76 11.76
N SER A 91 -9.64 26.16 12.78
CA SER A 91 -10.95 26.59 13.31
C SER A 91 -10.85 27.24 14.68
#